data_AF-A0A7S0V9L2-F1
#
_entry.id   AF-A0A7S0V9L2-F1
#
_cell.length_a   1.000
_cell.length_b   1.000
_cell.length_c   1.000
_cell.angle_alpha   90.00
_cell.angle_beta   90.00
_cell.angle_gamma   90.00
#
_symmetry.space_group_name_H-M   'P 1'
#
loop_
_entity.id
_entity.type
_entity.pdbx_description
1 polymer ?
#
loop_
_entity_poly.entity_id
_entity_poly.type
_entity_poly.pdbx_seq_one_letter_code
_entity_poly.pdbx_strand_id
1 'polypeptide(L)'
;WQNGLSVAVKEFKRMTEHGLTQMELQRCLSALLSDSEQLAAQGDRMTNQDQLQYLMENVACDHTFMDALQTHQATQLVTAGLTVEEVNEVAAEVCRHIAYFGKEGEPMPSSVVACAPSDVQV
;
A
#
# COMPACT_ATOMS: atom_id res chain seq x y z
N TRP A 1 -8.58 22.83 -3.60
CA TRP A 1 -8.53 21.44 -4.11
C TRP A 1 -7.65 21.28 -5.37
N GLN A 2 -7.74 22.16 -6.38
CA GLN A 2 -6.93 22.08 -7.61
C GLN A 2 -5.42 22.01 -7.35
N ASN A 3 -4.90 22.84 -6.42
CA ASN A 3 -3.50 22.79 -6.02
C ASN A 3 -3.11 21.44 -5.41
N GLY A 4 -3.98 20.85 -4.58
CA GLY A 4 -3.74 19.53 -3.99
C GLY A 4 -3.68 18.44 -5.06
N LEU A 5 -4.57 18.50 -6.05
CA LEU A 5 -4.53 17.58 -7.20
C LEU A 5 -3.24 17.74 -8.02
N SER A 6 -2.82 18.99 -8.27
CA SER A 6 -1.57 19.28 -8.99
C SER A 6 -0.35 18.69 -8.27
N VAL A 7 -0.26 18.87 -6.94
CA VAL A 7 0.81 18.29 -6.12
C VAL A 7 0.76 16.76 -6.16
N ALA A 8 -0.42 16.16 -6.02
CA ALA A 8 -0.57 14.71 -6.09
C ALA A 8 -0.08 14.15 -7.43
N VAL A 9 -0.51 14.71 -8.56
CA VAL A 9 -0.07 14.29 -9.91
C VAL A 9 1.44 14.48 -10.08
N LYS A 10 2.02 15.55 -9.52
CA LYS A 10 3.46 15.77 -9.54
C LYS A 10 4.21 14.68 -8.77
N GLU A 11 3.73 14.26 -7.61
CA GLU A 11 4.35 13.17 -6.85
C GLU A 11 4.18 11.81 -7.56
N PHE A 12 3.05 11.53 -8.21
CA PHE A 12 2.90 10.32 -9.04
C PHE A 12 3.94 10.27 -10.17
N LYS A 13 4.17 11.39 -10.86
CA LYS A 13 5.20 11.48 -11.90
C LYS A 13 6.60 11.27 -11.32
N ARG A 14 6.91 11.94 -10.22
CA ARG A 14 8.20 11.80 -9.53
C ARG A 14 8.46 10.35 -9.09
N MET A 15 7.45 9.68 -8.52
CA MET A 15 7.54 8.28 -8.12
C MET A 15 7.80 7.37 -9.32
N THR A 16 7.14 7.63 -10.45
CA THR A 16 7.34 6.85 -11.69
C THR A 16 8.75 7.02 -12.26
N GLU A 17 9.33 8.22 -12.16
CA GLU A 17 10.64 8.54 -12.77
C GLU A 17 11.84 8.22 -11.87
N HIS A 18 11.68 8.33 -10.55
CA HIS A 18 12.79 8.25 -9.60
C HIS A 18 12.64 7.16 -8.54
N GLY A 19 11.40 6.68 -8.30
CA GLY A 19 11.12 5.71 -7.26
C GLY A 19 11.44 6.20 -5.84
N LEU A 20 11.48 5.24 -4.93
CA LEU A 20 11.90 5.38 -3.54
C LEU A 20 13.42 5.26 -3.41
N THR A 21 13.95 5.96 -2.42
CA THR A 21 15.31 5.74 -1.93
C THR A 21 15.38 4.55 -0.97
N GLN A 22 16.57 3.97 -0.81
CA GLN A 22 16.80 2.90 0.16
C GLN A 22 16.38 3.27 1.58
N MET A 23 16.60 4.53 1.99
CA MET A 23 16.22 5.02 3.32
C MET A 23 14.70 5.12 3.50
N GLU A 24 13.97 5.56 2.45
CA GLU A 24 12.50 5.61 2.48
C GLU A 24 11.90 4.20 2.58
N LEU A 25 12.42 3.25 1.80
CA LEU A 25 12.01 1.86 1.89
C LEU A 25 12.25 1.30 3.31
N GLN A 26 13.44 1.49 3.86
CA GLN A 26 13.76 1.01 5.22
C GLN A 26 12.85 1.60 6.28
N ARG A 27 12.48 2.89 6.16
CA ARG A 27 11.51 3.52 7.06
C ARG A 27 10.12 2.90 6.94
N CYS A 28 9.66 2.63 5.71
CA CYS A 28 8.38 1.97 5.47
C CYS A 28 8.36 0.54 6.02
N LEU A 29 9.42 -0.24 5.78
CA LEU A 29 9.53 -1.61 6.29
C LEU A 29 9.58 -1.64 7.83
N SER A 30 10.31 -0.72 8.46
CA SER A 30 10.36 -0.60 9.92
C SER A 30 8.99 -0.28 10.51
N ALA A 31 8.22 0.62 9.89
CA ALA A 31 6.86 0.92 10.35
C ALA A 31 5.94 -0.29 10.20
N LEU A 32 5.97 -0.96 9.05
CA LEU A 32 5.19 -2.17 8.78
C LEU A 32 5.49 -3.30 9.77
N LEU A 33 6.77 -3.52 10.08
CA LEU A 33 7.17 -4.54 11.05
C LEU A 33 6.72 -4.19 12.48
N SER A 34 6.81 -2.91 12.87
CA SER A 34 6.33 -2.44 14.17
C SER A 34 4.81 -2.65 14.31
N ASP A 35 4.04 -2.31 13.28
CA ASP A 35 2.59 -2.50 13.28
C ASP A 35 2.23 -3.99 13.33
N SER A 36 2.94 -4.81 12.55
CA SER A 36 2.77 -6.26 12.54
C SER A 36 3.08 -6.91 13.90
N GLU A 37 4.14 -6.47 14.56
CA GLU A 37 4.50 -6.94 15.92
C GLU A 37 3.41 -6.57 16.93
N GLN A 38 2.90 -5.34 16.87
CA GLN A 38 1.82 -4.90 17.73
C GLN A 38 0.55 -5.73 17.53
N LEU A 39 0.20 -6.04 16.28
CA LEU A 39 -0.95 -6.90 15.95
C LEU A 39 -0.74 -8.32 16.48
N ALA A 40 0.46 -8.89 16.33
CA ALA A 40 0.79 -10.20 16.88
C ALA A 40 0.66 -10.24 18.42
N ALA A 41 1.14 -9.20 19.12
CA ALA A 41 1.03 -9.08 20.58
C ALA A 41 -0.43 -8.94 21.07
N GLN A 42 -1.34 -8.54 20.19
CA GLN A 42 -2.76 -8.36 20.49
C GLN A 42 -3.65 -9.46 19.89
N GLY A 43 -3.08 -10.48 19.24
CA GLY A 43 -3.83 -11.52 18.52
C GLY A 43 -4.86 -12.24 19.41
N ASP A 44 -4.47 -12.54 20.65
CA ASP A 44 -5.34 -13.21 21.64
C ASP A 44 -6.46 -12.31 22.20
N ARG A 45 -6.44 -11.00 21.86
CA ARG A 45 -7.42 -10.01 22.34
C ARG A 45 -8.49 -9.69 21.31
N MET A 46 -8.44 -10.29 20.12
CA MET A 46 -9.48 -10.12 19.11
C MET A 46 -10.80 -10.74 19.58
N THR A 47 -11.92 -10.10 19.24
CA THR A 47 -13.23 -10.68 19.56
C THR A 47 -13.50 -11.89 18.67
N ASN A 48 -14.32 -12.84 19.15
CA ASN A 48 -14.71 -14.00 18.35
C ASN A 48 -15.42 -13.60 17.04
N GLN A 49 -16.14 -12.46 17.04
CA GLN A 49 -16.79 -11.94 15.85
C GLN A 49 -15.75 -11.48 14.82
N ASP A 50 -14.72 -10.76 15.24
CA ASP A 50 -13.65 -10.30 14.34
C ASP A 50 -12.83 -11.47 13.79
N GLN A 51 -12.55 -12.48 14.62
CA GLN A 51 -11.87 -13.69 14.18
C GLN A 51 -12.67 -14.46 13.13
N LEU A 52 -13.99 -14.60 13.31
CA LEU A 52 -14.88 -15.23 12.33
C LEU A 52 -14.94 -14.44 11.03
N GLN A 53 -15.05 -13.12 11.11
CA GLN A 53 -15.04 -12.25 9.93
C GLN A 53 -13.72 -12.40 9.16
N TYR A 54 -12.59 -12.36 9.86
CA TYR A 54 -11.26 -12.55 9.25
C TYR A 54 -11.11 -13.94 8.60
N LEU A 55 -11.59 -15.00 9.26
CA LEU A 55 -11.60 -16.36 8.69
C LEU A 55 -12.46 -16.42 7.41
N MET A 56 -13.66 -15.85 7.45
CA MET A 56 -14.58 -15.84 6.31
C MET A 56 -13.99 -15.11 5.10
N GLU A 57 -13.30 -13.99 5.32
CA GLU A 57 -12.62 -13.24 4.25
C GLU A 57 -11.49 -14.06 3.61
N ASN A 58 -10.68 -14.76 4.41
CA ASN A 58 -9.62 -15.62 3.89
C ASN A 58 -10.20 -16.79 3.08
N VAL A 59 -11.25 -17.45 3.58
CA VAL A 59 -11.93 -18.54 2.85
C VAL A 59 -12.55 -18.06 1.55
N ALA A 60 -13.16 -16.87 1.53
CA ALA A 60 -13.78 -16.32 0.31
C ALA A 60 -12.76 -16.01 -0.80
N CYS A 61 -11.51 -15.73 -0.43
CA CYS A 61 -10.41 -15.45 -1.35
C CYS A 61 -9.49 -16.65 -1.61
N ASP A 62 -9.83 -17.85 -1.11
CA ASP A 62 -8.96 -19.05 -1.12
C ASP A 62 -7.55 -18.79 -0.53
N HIS A 63 -7.46 -17.89 0.45
CA HIS A 63 -6.21 -17.57 1.15
C HIS A 63 -5.97 -18.51 2.32
N THR A 64 -4.70 -18.83 2.57
CA THR A 64 -4.29 -19.55 3.78
C THR A 64 -4.54 -18.67 5.00
N PHE A 65 -5.43 -19.12 5.89
CA PHE A 65 -5.61 -18.49 7.19
C PHE A 65 -4.35 -18.67 8.05
N MET A 66 -3.80 -17.56 8.54
CA MET A 66 -2.66 -17.54 9.44
C MET A 66 -3.08 -16.89 10.77
N ASP A 67 -2.58 -17.41 11.88
CA ASP A 67 -2.71 -16.68 13.14
C ASP A 67 -1.82 -15.42 13.15
N ALA A 68 -2.03 -14.53 14.12
CA ALA A 68 -1.35 -13.24 14.14
C ALA A 68 0.18 -13.37 14.26
N LEU A 69 0.69 -14.40 14.96
CA LEU A 69 2.11 -14.64 15.12
C LEU A 69 2.72 -15.21 13.82
N GLN A 70 2.04 -16.16 13.19
CA GLN A 70 2.42 -16.71 11.88
C GLN A 70 2.47 -15.61 10.83
N THR A 71 1.47 -14.72 10.81
CA THR A 71 1.42 -13.56 9.90
C THR A 71 2.62 -12.65 10.11
N HIS A 72 3.00 -12.38 11.37
CA HIS A 72 4.19 -11.59 11.68
C HIS A 72 5.48 -12.25 11.21
N GLN A 73 5.65 -13.55 11.45
CA GLN A 73 6.82 -14.31 10.99
C GLN A 73 6.92 -14.32 9.45
N ALA A 74 5.79 -14.53 8.76
CA ALA A 74 5.73 -14.44 7.31
C ALA A 74 6.11 -13.03 6.81
N THR A 75 5.62 -11.99 7.49
CA THR A 75 5.95 -10.60 7.18
C THR A 75 7.45 -10.32 7.34
N GLN A 76 8.10 -10.82 8.39
CA GLN A 76 9.54 -10.73 8.58
C GLN A 76 10.33 -11.40 7.44
N LEU A 77 9.89 -12.58 7.01
CA LEU A 77 10.53 -13.31 5.91
C LEU A 77 10.41 -12.55 4.59
N VAL A 78 9.23 -12.05 4.27
CA VAL A 78 8.97 -11.30 3.03
C VAL A 78 9.77 -10.00 3.02
N THR A 79 9.70 -9.21 4.10
CA THR A 79 10.38 -7.91 4.19
C THR A 79 11.90 -8.03 4.10
N ALA A 80 12.48 -9.14 4.57
CA ALA A 80 13.93 -9.41 4.44
C ALA A 80 14.38 -9.67 2.98
N GLY A 81 13.46 -10.13 2.12
CA GLY A 81 13.74 -10.41 0.72
C GLY A 81 13.50 -9.25 -0.25
N LEU A 82 12.84 -8.17 0.20
CA LEU A 82 12.47 -7.05 -0.66
C LEU A 82 13.68 -6.19 -1.04
N THR A 83 13.83 -5.92 -2.32
CA THR A 83 14.81 -4.97 -2.85
C THR A 83 14.16 -3.64 -3.24
N VAL A 84 14.94 -2.55 -3.24
CA VAL A 84 14.42 -1.23 -3.63
C VAL A 84 14.11 -1.17 -5.13
N GLU A 85 14.84 -1.95 -5.91
CA GLU A 85 14.67 -2.07 -7.35
C GLU A 85 13.32 -2.68 -7.71
N GLU A 86 12.97 -3.83 -7.12
CA GLU A 86 11.67 -4.50 -7.35
C GLU A 86 10.50 -3.62 -6.90
N VAL A 87 10.64 -2.97 -5.74
CA VAL A 87 9.60 -2.06 -5.25
C VAL A 87 9.41 -0.87 -6.19
N ASN A 88 10.49 -0.32 -6.73
CA ASN A 88 10.43 0.81 -7.66
C ASN A 88 9.86 0.42 -9.02
N GLU A 89 10.10 -0.81 -9.50
CA GLU A 89 9.48 -1.33 -10.72
C GLU A 89 7.96 -1.39 -10.58
N VAL A 90 7.46 -1.98 -9.49
CA VAL A 90 6.02 -2.04 -9.19
C VAL A 90 5.45 -0.64 -8.97
N ALA A 91 6.16 0.23 -8.25
CA ALA A 91 5.72 1.60 -8.02
C ALA A 91 5.55 2.38 -9.34
N ALA A 92 6.49 2.21 -10.29
CA ALA A 92 6.40 2.82 -11.61
C ALA A 92 5.20 2.29 -12.41
N GLU A 93 4.95 0.98 -12.36
CA GLU A 93 3.80 0.36 -13.03
C GLU A 93 2.46 0.91 -12.49
N VAL A 94 2.29 0.91 -11.17
CA VAL A 94 1.07 1.39 -10.50
C VAL A 94 0.84 2.89 -10.75
N CYS A 95 1.90 3.70 -10.65
CA CYS A 95 1.78 5.15 -10.83
C CYS A 95 1.56 5.55 -12.29
N ARG A 96 1.93 4.69 -13.25
CA ARG A 96 1.87 4.96 -14.70
C ARG A 96 0.51 5.45 -15.17
N HIS A 97 -0.57 4.90 -14.62
CA HIS A 97 -1.96 5.22 -15.01
C HIS A 97 -2.33 6.69 -14.76
N ILE A 98 -1.72 7.31 -13.75
CA ILE A 98 -1.95 8.72 -13.41
C ILE A 98 -0.83 9.59 -14.01
N ALA A 99 0.43 9.12 -13.93
CA ALA A 99 1.59 9.88 -14.38
C ALA A 99 1.54 10.23 -15.87
N TYR A 100 1.07 9.31 -16.72
CA TYR A 100 0.95 9.51 -18.17
C TYR A 100 -0.49 9.53 -18.67
N PHE A 101 -1.43 9.89 -17.80
CA PHE A 101 -2.83 10.05 -18.18
C PHE A 101 -2.99 10.94 -19.44
N GLY A 102 -3.71 10.44 -20.45
CA GLY A 102 -3.98 11.15 -21.69
C GLY A 102 -2.87 11.13 -22.74
N LYS A 103 -1.75 10.43 -22.49
CA LYS A 103 -0.69 10.22 -23.49
C LYS A 103 -1.02 9.00 -24.36
N GLU A 104 -0.74 9.11 -25.66
CA GLU A 104 -1.02 8.05 -26.63
C GLU A 104 -0.22 6.77 -26.30
N GLY A 105 -0.90 5.62 -26.31
CA GLY A 105 -0.29 4.30 -26.04
C GLY A 105 -0.09 3.97 -24.55
N GLU A 106 -0.48 4.84 -23.63
CA GLU A 106 -0.36 4.61 -22.18
C GLU A 106 -1.66 4.04 -21.59
N PRO A 107 -1.58 3.24 -20.51
CA PRO A 107 -2.75 2.67 -19.85
C PRO A 107 -3.63 3.78 -19.25
N MET A 108 -4.91 3.75 -19.59
CA MET A 108 -5.92 4.67 -19.07
C MET A 108 -6.62 4.07 -17.85
N PRO A 109 -6.73 4.82 -16.74
CA PRO A 109 -7.50 4.36 -15.60
C PRO A 109 -9.00 4.33 -15.94
N SER A 110 -9.71 3.30 -15.47
CA SER A 110 -11.16 3.18 -15.64
C SER A 110 -11.93 4.32 -14.97
N SER A 111 -11.43 4.80 -13.83
CA SER A 111 -11.98 5.94 -13.09
C SER A 111 -10.93 6.55 -12.18
N VAL A 112 -10.95 7.88 -12.02
CA VAL A 112 -10.16 8.59 -11.01
C VAL A 112 -11.12 9.31 -10.08
N VAL A 113 -11.10 8.95 -8.79
CA VAL A 113 -11.92 9.59 -7.76
C VAL A 113 -11.02 10.49 -6.92
N ALA A 114 -11.26 11.80 -7.00
CA ALA A 114 -10.57 12.79 -6.18
C ALA A 114 -11.57 13.42 -5.20
N CYS A 115 -11.41 13.11 -3.91
CA CYS A 115 -12.22 13.69 -2.85
C CYS A 115 -11.54 14.95 -2.31
N ALA A 116 -12.26 16.07 -2.28
CA ALA A 116 -11.81 17.29 -1.63
C ALA A 116 -12.89 17.74 -0.63
N PRO A 117 -12.51 18.23 0.56
CA PRO A 117 -13.46 18.80 1.50
C PRO A 117 -14.18 19.99 0.85
N SER A 118 -15.50 20.01 0.94
CA SER A 118 -16.35 21.06 0.35
C SER A 118 -16.16 22.43 1.02
N ASP A 119 -15.78 22.43 2.31
CA ASP A 119 -15.82 23.62 3.17
C ASP A 119 -14.46 24.31 3.34
N VAL A 120 -13.39 23.81 2.70
CA VAL A 120 -12.07 24.44 2.76
C VAL A 120 -11.97 25.50 1.67
N GLN A 121 -12.25 26.76 2.05
CA GLN A 121 -11.93 27.91 1.22
C GLN A 121 -10.41 28.02 1.10
N VAL A 122 -9.91 28.02 -0.14
CA VAL A 122 -8.49 28.16 -0.50
C VAL A 122 -8.22 29.59 -0.93
#